data_AF-A0A945W0V2-F1
#
_entry.id   AF-A0A945W0V2-F1
#
_cell.length_a   1.000
_cell.length_b   1.000
_cell.length_c   1.000
_cell.angle_alpha   90.00
_cell.angle_beta   90.00
_cell.angle_gamma   90.00
#
_symmetry.space_group_name_H-M   'P 1'
#
loop_
_entity.id
_entity.type
_entity.pdbx_description
1 polymer ?
#
loop_
_entity_poly.entity_id
_entity_poly.type
_entity_poly.pdbx_seq_one_letter_code
_entity_poly.pdbx_strand_id
1 'polypeptide(L)'
;MIIEDVISDRIAKLKAVKEYSDKKSLPNWKIPVMHSIMLCLLGSIYTARFVVNPSLDGKVPDEILSFMPLILLGGAFFTIMDSVAKVMVWVNWAVIKGVMKTISKIDYRIWRNYKKEDYIANKIWKIQMKFHSLGKVNRRRLMAVLIMFMVMWMSYRVMY
;
A
#
# COMPACT_ATOMS: atom_id res chain seq x y z
N MET A 1 21.07 15.16 -19.31
CA MET A 1 21.96 15.21 -18.14
C MET A 1 21.20 15.26 -16.82
N ILE A 2 20.74 16.41 -16.27
CA ILE A 2 20.11 16.45 -14.93
C ILE A 2 18.89 15.52 -14.77
N ILE A 3 18.00 15.48 -15.77
CA ILE A 3 16.79 14.65 -15.70
C ILE A 3 17.12 13.14 -15.77
N GLU A 4 18.10 12.77 -16.58
CA GLU A 4 18.54 11.37 -16.71
C GLU A 4 19.22 10.87 -15.43
N ASP A 5 20.01 11.73 -14.79
CA ASP A 5 20.65 11.42 -13.51
C ASP A 5 19.61 11.22 -12.40
N VAL A 6 18.58 12.08 -12.34
CA VAL A 6 17.48 11.94 -11.39
C VAL A 6 16.70 10.65 -11.62
N ILE A 7 16.38 10.31 -12.87
CA ILE A 7 15.64 9.09 -13.21
C ILE A 7 16.48 7.84 -12.89
N SER A 8 17.75 7.83 -13.25
CA SER A 8 18.65 6.70 -12.98
C SER A 8 18.83 6.47 -11.48
N ASP A 9 18.98 7.53 -10.68
CA ASP A 9 19.02 7.45 -9.21
C ASP A 9 17.71 6.88 -8.64
N ARG A 10 16.54 7.31 -9.14
CA ARG A 10 15.25 6.74 -8.72
C ARG A 10 15.13 5.26 -9.07
N ILE A 11 15.58 4.84 -10.25
CA ILE A 11 15.60 3.42 -10.64
C ILE A 11 16.54 2.63 -9.71
N ALA A 12 17.71 3.16 -9.39
CA ALA A 12 18.66 2.52 -8.47
C ALA A 12 18.05 2.36 -7.06
N LYS A 13 17.38 3.39 -6.53
CA LYS A 13 16.69 3.32 -5.24
C LYS A 13 15.55 2.30 -5.24
N LEU A 14 14.78 2.21 -6.33
CA LEU A 14 13.75 1.17 -6.47
C LEU A 14 14.33 -0.25 -6.54
N LYS A 15 15.47 -0.44 -7.22
CA LYS A 15 16.21 -1.71 -7.20
C LYS A 15 16.67 -2.06 -5.78
N ALA A 16 17.17 -1.09 -5.01
CA ALA A 16 17.56 -1.31 -3.61
C ALA A 16 16.37 -1.72 -2.72
N VAL A 17 15.17 -1.18 -2.96
CA VAL A 17 13.94 -1.62 -2.27
C VAL A 17 13.61 -3.06 -2.62
N LYS A 18 13.74 -3.45 -3.89
CA LYS A 18 13.55 -4.83 -4.33
C LYS A 18 14.53 -5.76 -3.63
N GLU A 19 15.83 -5.46 -3.65
CA GLU A 19 16.85 -6.26 -2.96
C GLU A 19 16.57 -6.39 -1.46
N TYR A 20 16.12 -5.31 -0.82
CA TYR A 20 15.74 -5.34 0.59
C TYR A 20 14.51 -6.23 0.85
N SER A 21 13.53 -6.22 -0.05
CA SER A 21 12.38 -7.14 -0.01
C SER A 21 12.79 -8.59 -0.18
N ASP A 22 13.72 -8.87 -1.10
CA ASP A 22 14.22 -10.21 -1.37
C ASP A 22 14.97 -10.76 -0.13
N LYS A 23 15.76 -9.92 0.55
CA LYS A 23 16.40 -10.26 1.84
C LYS A 23 15.41 -10.60 2.95
N LYS A 24 14.21 -10.04 2.92
CA LYS A 24 13.11 -10.34 3.86
C LYS A 24 12.21 -11.49 3.40
N SER A 25 12.54 -12.14 2.28
CA SER A 25 11.79 -13.25 1.68
C SER A 25 10.32 -12.90 1.43
N LEU A 26 10.05 -11.64 1.06
CA LEU A 26 8.72 -11.21 0.68
C LEU A 26 8.39 -11.66 -0.74
N PRO A 27 7.24 -12.32 -0.97
CA PRO A 27 6.92 -12.91 -2.28
C PRO A 27 6.66 -11.88 -3.38
N ASN A 28 6.33 -10.62 -3.03
CA ASN A 28 6.08 -9.58 -4.02
C ASN A 28 6.45 -8.18 -3.51
N TRP A 29 7.62 -7.70 -3.92
CA TRP A 29 8.13 -6.36 -3.57
C TRP A 29 7.29 -5.20 -4.13
N LYS A 30 6.49 -5.43 -5.18
CA LYS A 30 5.65 -4.40 -5.78
C LYS A 30 4.53 -3.95 -4.85
N ILE A 31 4.05 -4.82 -3.97
CA ILE A 31 2.97 -4.51 -3.02
C ILE A 31 3.41 -3.43 -2.01
N PRO A 32 4.53 -3.61 -1.29
CA PRO A 32 5.09 -2.55 -0.43
C PRO A 32 5.31 -1.21 -1.14
N VAL A 33 5.78 -1.23 -2.40
CA VAL A 33 5.99 0.00 -3.19
C VAL A 33 4.65 0.69 -3.48
N MET A 34 3.62 -0.06 -3.89
CA MET A 34 2.28 0.50 -4.08
C MET A 34 1.70 1.06 -2.78
N HIS A 35 1.90 0.38 -1.64
CA HIS A 35 1.49 0.89 -0.33
C HIS A 35 2.24 2.16 0.06
N SER A 36 3.53 2.28 -0.27
CA SER A 36 4.27 3.52 -0.03
C SER A 36 3.77 4.69 -0.87
N ILE A 37 3.43 4.46 -2.15
CA ILE A 37 2.84 5.49 -3.00
C ILE A 37 1.50 5.93 -2.43
N MET A 38 0.66 4.98 -2.02
CA MET A 38 -0.64 5.26 -1.41
C MET A 38 -0.49 6.06 -0.11
N LEU A 39 0.48 5.69 0.73
CA LEU A 39 0.74 6.41 1.98
C LEU A 39 1.28 7.82 1.73
N CYS A 40 2.16 8.00 0.75
CA CYS A 40 2.63 9.33 0.34
C CYS A 40 1.49 10.18 -0.21
N LEU A 41 0.58 9.61 -1.01
CA LEU A 41 -0.61 10.31 -1.51
C LEU A 41 -1.51 10.77 -0.36
N LEU A 42 -1.84 9.86 0.56
CA LEU A 42 -2.66 10.19 1.72
C LEU A 42 -1.99 11.21 2.64
N GLY A 43 -0.70 11.05 2.90
CA GLY A 43 0.10 11.99 3.67
C GLY A 43 0.13 13.38 3.02
N SER A 44 0.21 13.44 1.70
CA SER A 44 0.21 14.70 0.95
C SER A 44 -1.14 15.40 1.01
N ILE A 45 -2.25 14.66 0.84
CA ILE A 45 -3.60 15.21 0.99
C ILE A 45 -3.83 15.71 2.41
N TYR A 46 -3.44 14.92 3.41
CA TYR A 46 -3.63 15.29 4.82
C TYR A 46 -2.79 16.51 5.20
N THR A 47 -1.51 16.53 4.81
CA THR A 47 -0.60 17.65 5.09
C THR A 47 -1.05 18.91 4.36
N ALA A 48 -1.48 18.79 3.10
CA ALA A 48 -2.05 19.91 2.36
C ALA A 48 -3.26 20.49 3.08
N ARG A 49 -4.24 19.65 3.44
CA ARG A 49 -5.50 20.11 4.03
C ARG A 49 -5.34 20.69 5.44
N PHE A 50 -4.59 20.02 6.30
CA PHE A 50 -4.56 20.34 7.74
C PHE A 50 -3.40 21.22 8.16
N VAL A 51 -2.33 21.30 7.35
CA VAL A 51 -1.10 22.03 7.72
C VAL A 51 -0.85 23.17 6.74
N VAL A 52 -0.70 22.86 5.45
CA VAL A 52 -0.22 23.82 4.45
C VAL A 52 -1.30 24.81 4.05
N ASN A 53 -2.49 24.34 3.64
CA ASN A 53 -3.56 25.21 3.15
C ASN A 53 -4.03 26.21 4.22
N PRO A 54 -4.24 25.81 5.50
CA PRO A 54 -4.59 26.76 6.55
C PRO A 54 -3.48 27.79 6.82
N SER A 55 -2.20 27.42 6.67
CA SER A 55 -1.07 28.33 6.92
C SER A 55 -0.86 29.37 5.81
N LEU A 56 -1.36 29.07 4.62
CA LEU A 56 -1.25 29.88 3.41
C LEU A 56 -2.56 30.56 3.02
N ASP A 57 -3.61 30.37 3.81
CA ASP A 57 -4.93 30.94 3.59
C ASP A 57 -4.85 32.48 3.51
N GLY A 58 -5.47 33.06 2.49
CA GLY A 58 -5.40 34.49 2.17
C GLY A 58 -4.05 35.02 1.66
N LYS A 59 -2.99 34.19 1.60
CA LYS A 59 -1.67 34.58 1.06
C LYS A 59 -1.44 34.09 -0.37
N VAL A 60 -2.14 33.03 -0.77
CA VAL A 60 -1.97 32.35 -2.05
C VAL A 60 -3.36 32.12 -2.65
N PRO A 61 -3.54 32.26 -3.98
CA PRO A 61 -4.80 31.93 -4.64
C PRO A 61 -5.28 30.50 -4.34
N ASP A 62 -6.60 30.35 -4.15
CA ASP A 62 -7.26 29.06 -3.85
C ASP A 62 -7.01 27.99 -4.92
N GLU A 63 -6.81 28.42 -6.16
CA GLU A 63 -6.45 27.55 -7.28
C GLU A 63 -5.14 26.81 -7.00
N ILE A 64 -4.12 27.50 -6.50
CA ILE A 64 -2.81 26.92 -6.17
C ILE A 64 -2.92 26.05 -4.91
N LEU A 65 -3.71 26.46 -3.92
CA LEU A 65 -3.98 25.66 -2.71
C LEU A 65 -4.64 24.31 -3.05
N SER A 66 -5.45 24.26 -4.11
CA SER A 66 -6.08 23.03 -4.59
C SER A 66 -5.06 22.04 -5.19
N PHE A 67 -3.94 22.54 -5.74
CA PHE A 67 -2.85 21.70 -6.27
C PHE A 67 -1.79 21.31 -5.22
N MET A 68 -1.84 21.86 -3.99
CA MET A 68 -0.87 21.54 -2.93
C MET A 68 -0.68 20.04 -2.66
N PRO A 69 -1.74 19.20 -2.59
CA PRO A 69 -1.57 17.76 -2.42
C PRO A 69 -0.68 17.13 -3.49
N LEU A 70 -0.79 17.57 -4.75
CA LEU A 70 0.00 17.03 -5.86
C LEU A 70 1.45 17.51 -5.81
N ILE A 71 1.67 18.77 -5.42
CA ILE A 71 3.02 19.33 -5.26
C ILE A 71 3.76 18.63 -4.12
N LEU A 72 3.10 18.42 -2.98
CA LEU A 72 3.66 17.66 -1.86
C LEU A 72 3.92 16.20 -2.23
N LEU A 73 3.04 15.59 -3.02
CA LEU A 73 3.24 14.22 -3.51
C LEU A 73 4.46 14.14 -4.43
N GLY A 74 4.62 15.10 -5.35
CA GLY A 74 5.80 15.19 -6.20
C GLY A 74 7.07 15.33 -5.38
N GLY A 75 7.07 16.24 -4.39
CA GLY A 75 8.16 16.39 -3.44
C GLY A 75 8.49 15.09 -2.70
N ALA A 76 7.48 14.40 -2.17
CA ALA A 76 7.65 13.13 -1.45
C ALA A 76 8.18 12.02 -2.36
N PHE A 77 7.72 11.94 -3.62
CA PHE A 77 8.20 11.00 -4.63
C PHE A 77 9.69 11.16 -4.87
N PHE A 78 10.18 12.40 -4.96
CA PHE A 78 11.59 12.67 -5.19
C PHE A 78 12.46 12.59 -3.94
N THR A 79 11.91 12.70 -2.73
CA THR A 79 12.74 12.83 -1.51
C THR A 79 12.77 11.56 -0.68
N ILE A 80 11.59 11.07 -0.27
CA ILE A 80 11.46 10.09 0.83
C ILE A 80 10.86 8.76 0.40
N MET A 81 10.39 8.63 -0.84
CA MET A 81 9.59 7.48 -1.24
C MET A 81 10.32 6.13 -1.12
N ASP A 82 11.63 6.09 -1.35
CA ASP A 82 12.43 4.86 -1.18
C ASP A 82 12.52 4.44 0.30
N SER A 83 12.62 5.41 1.20
CA SER A 83 12.66 5.17 2.64
C SER A 83 11.29 4.68 3.14
N VAL A 84 10.21 5.33 2.70
CA VAL A 84 8.83 4.88 2.99
C VAL A 84 8.60 3.48 2.43
N ALA A 85 9.09 3.18 1.23
CA ALA A 85 8.98 1.85 0.63
C ALA A 85 9.72 0.77 1.45
N LYS A 86 10.93 1.06 1.95
CA LYS A 86 11.66 0.13 2.85
C LYS A 86 10.92 -0.11 4.17
N VAL A 87 10.34 0.94 4.75
CA VAL A 87 9.48 0.80 5.95
C VAL A 87 8.28 -0.07 5.63
N MET A 88 7.63 0.15 4.48
CA MET A 88 6.51 -0.70 4.04
C MET A 88 6.92 -2.14 3.82
N VAL A 89 8.10 -2.41 3.27
CA VAL A 89 8.64 -3.78 3.16
C VAL A 89 8.68 -4.41 4.55
N TRP A 90 9.23 -3.71 5.55
CA TRP A 90 9.29 -4.21 6.92
C TRP A 90 7.90 -4.45 7.54
N VAL A 91 6.97 -3.51 7.39
CA VAL A 91 5.59 -3.64 7.89
C VAL A 91 4.88 -4.83 7.25
N ASN A 92 4.95 -4.98 5.92
CA ASN A 92 4.31 -6.09 5.22
C ASN A 92 4.90 -7.43 5.65
N TRP A 93 6.22 -7.51 5.81
CA TRP A 93 6.87 -8.71 6.34
C TRP A 93 6.39 -9.04 7.75
N ALA A 94 6.33 -8.06 8.64
CA ALA A 94 5.87 -8.24 10.01
C ALA A 94 4.40 -8.70 10.07
N VAL A 95 3.53 -8.10 9.26
CA VAL A 95 2.11 -8.46 9.16
C VAL A 95 1.95 -9.89 8.64
N ILE A 96 2.61 -10.26 7.54
CA ILE A 96 2.53 -11.62 6.98
C ILE A 96 3.00 -12.64 8.02
N LYS A 97 4.14 -12.40 8.67
CA LYS A 97 4.66 -13.30 9.70
C LYS A 97 3.70 -13.41 10.89
N GLY A 98 3.10 -12.29 11.32
CA GLY A 98 2.11 -12.25 12.39
C GLY A 98 0.83 -13.02 12.04
N VAL A 99 0.31 -12.83 10.84
CA VAL A 99 -0.89 -13.52 10.33
C VAL A 99 -0.63 -15.03 10.25
N MET A 100 0.49 -15.45 9.66
CA MET A 100 0.85 -16.87 9.56
C MET A 100 1.00 -17.51 10.94
N LYS A 101 1.71 -16.86 11.87
CA LYS A 101 1.83 -17.35 13.26
C LYS A 101 0.48 -17.47 13.95
N THR A 102 -0.42 -16.53 13.70
CA THR A 102 -1.78 -16.53 14.27
C THR A 102 -2.60 -17.68 13.70
N ILE A 103 -2.60 -17.86 12.37
CA ILE A 103 -3.27 -18.98 11.69
C ILE A 103 -2.77 -20.30 12.25
N SER A 104 -1.44 -20.52 12.30
CA SER A 104 -0.86 -21.74 12.84
C SER A 104 -1.25 -22.00 14.30
N LYS A 105 -1.31 -20.95 15.14
CA LYS A 105 -1.74 -21.08 16.54
C LYS A 105 -3.22 -21.48 16.64
N ILE A 106 -4.07 -20.93 15.78
CA ILE A 106 -5.50 -21.26 15.79
C ILE A 106 -5.71 -22.67 15.23
N ASP A 107 -5.06 -23.03 14.13
CA ASP A 107 -5.13 -24.38 13.56
C ASP A 107 -4.63 -25.43 14.57
N TYR A 108 -3.53 -25.17 15.29
CA TYR A 108 -3.07 -26.04 16.38
C TYR A 108 -4.12 -26.18 17.50
N ARG A 109 -4.78 -25.08 17.87
CA ARG A 109 -5.85 -25.09 18.89
C ARG A 109 -7.07 -25.89 18.43
N ILE A 110 -7.45 -25.76 17.16
CA ILE A 110 -8.54 -26.52 16.54
C ILE A 110 -8.18 -28.01 16.48
N TRP A 111 -6.95 -28.33 16.10
CA TRP A 111 -6.46 -29.70 16.07
C TRP A 111 -6.52 -30.35 17.45
N ARG A 112 -6.06 -29.64 18.50
CA ARG A 112 -6.11 -30.15 19.88
C ARG A 112 -7.52 -30.48 20.37
N ASN A 113 -8.53 -29.69 19.95
CA ASN A 113 -9.91 -29.85 20.41
C ASN A 113 -10.77 -30.77 19.53
N TYR A 114 -10.52 -30.78 18.22
CA TYR A 114 -11.40 -31.44 17.24
C TYR A 114 -10.69 -32.49 16.37
N LYS A 115 -9.37 -32.68 16.54
CA LYS A 115 -8.50 -33.52 15.69
C LYS A 115 -8.63 -33.25 14.19
N LYS A 116 -9.04 -32.03 13.83
CA LYS A 116 -9.11 -31.56 12.44
C LYS A 116 -7.82 -30.83 12.12
N GLU A 117 -7.09 -31.31 11.13
CA GLU A 117 -5.86 -30.69 10.63
C GLU A 117 -6.20 -29.53 9.69
N ASP A 118 -5.43 -28.43 9.79
CA ASP A 118 -5.40 -27.30 8.86
C ASP A 118 -6.76 -26.73 8.43
N TYR A 119 -7.70 -26.64 9.37
CA TYR A 119 -9.08 -26.25 9.07
C TYR A 119 -9.19 -24.82 8.53
N ILE A 120 -8.49 -23.85 9.14
CA ILE A 120 -8.52 -22.45 8.72
C ILE A 120 -7.70 -22.27 7.45
N ALA A 121 -6.50 -22.86 7.39
CA ALA A 121 -5.67 -22.83 6.19
C ALA A 121 -6.43 -23.35 4.96
N ASN A 122 -7.14 -24.47 5.07
CA ASN A 122 -7.92 -25.05 3.97
C ASN A 122 -9.12 -24.16 3.56
N LYS A 123 -9.77 -23.48 4.51
CA LYS A 123 -10.81 -22.49 4.18
C LYS A 123 -10.26 -21.29 3.42
N ILE A 124 -9.14 -20.73 3.88
CA ILE A 124 -8.47 -19.62 3.21
C ILE A 124 -8.06 -20.04 1.80
N TRP A 125 -7.51 -21.25 1.65
CA TRP A 125 -7.14 -21.82 0.37
C TRP A 125 -8.31 -21.93 -0.61
N LYS A 126 -9.47 -22.43 -0.15
CA LYS A 126 -10.68 -22.52 -0.99
C LYS A 126 -11.14 -21.16 -1.49
N ILE A 127 -11.08 -20.13 -0.64
CA ILE A 127 -11.43 -18.75 -1.03
C ILE A 127 -10.43 -18.22 -2.06
N GLN A 128 -9.13 -18.42 -1.83
CA GLN A 128 -8.08 -18.01 -2.76
C GLN A 128 -8.22 -18.70 -4.12
N MET A 129 -8.43 -20.03 -4.14
CA MET A 129 -8.65 -20.76 -5.39
C MET A 129 -9.89 -20.29 -6.12
N LYS A 130 -11.00 -20.04 -5.42
CA LYS A 130 -12.23 -19.50 -6.03
C LYS A 130 -12.00 -18.13 -6.66
N PHE A 131 -11.15 -17.30 -6.06
CA PHE A 131 -10.78 -16.00 -6.63
C PHE A 131 -9.84 -16.15 -7.84
N HIS A 132 -8.88 -17.08 -7.77
CA HIS A 132 -7.94 -17.36 -8.85
C HIS A 132 -8.57 -18.06 -10.05
N SER A 133 -9.62 -18.85 -9.85
CA SER A 133 -10.38 -19.52 -10.91
C SER A 133 -11.32 -18.59 -11.68
N LEU A 134 -11.54 -17.36 -11.21
CA LEU A 134 -12.26 -16.35 -11.97
C LEU A 134 -11.46 -15.95 -13.22
N GLY A 135 -12.13 -15.87 -14.36
CA GLY A 135 -11.54 -15.36 -15.60
C GLY A 135 -10.90 -13.98 -15.42
N LYS A 136 -9.82 -13.70 -16.16
CA LYS A 136 -9.02 -12.46 -16.03
C LYS A 136 -9.88 -11.18 -16.05
N VAL A 137 -10.94 -11.14 -16.88
CA VAL A 137 -11.86 -10.01 -17.02
C VAL A 137 -12.70 -9.80 -15.75
N ASN A 138 -13.31 -10.88 -15.24
CA ASN A 138 -14.15 -10.81 -14.04
C ASN A 138 -13.33 -10.43 -12.81
N ARG A 139 -12.10 -10.94 -12.68
CA ARG A 139 -11.18 -10.57 -11.60
C ARG A 139 -10.82 -9.09 -11.64
N ARG A 140 -10.54 -8.53 -12.83
CA ARG A 140 -10.27 -7.09 -13.00
C ARG A 140 -11.49 -6.23 -12.68
N ARG A 141 -12.68 -6.64 -13.11
CA ARG A 141 -13.94 -5.95 -12.76
C ARG A 141 -14.17 -5.92 -11.25
N LEU A 142 -13.95 -7.05 -10.57
CA LEU A 142 -14.14 -7.12 -9.12
C LEU A 142 -13.12 -6.25 -8.37
N MET A 143 -11.85 -6.24 -8.80
CA MET A 143 -10.85 -5.30 -8.28
C MET A 143 -11.23 -3.84 -8.54
N ALA A 144 -11.70 -3.51 -9.74
CA ALA A 144 -12.11 -2.15 -10.09
C ALA A 144 -13.30 -1.68 -9.23
N VAL A 145 -14.29 -2.53 -8.98
CA VAL A 145 -15.41 -2.23 -8.09
C VAL A 145 -14.93 -1.97 -6.66
N LEU A 146 -14.02 -2.80 -6.14
CA LEU A 146 -13.42 -2.59 -4.81
C LEU A 146 -12.65 -1.27 -4.75
N ILE A 147 -11.87 -0.93 -5.78
CA ILE A 147 -11.14 0.34 -5.86
C ILE A 147 -12.12 1.51 -5.91
N MET A 148 -13.16 1.45 -6.76
CA MET A 148 -14.18 2.51 -6.85
C MET A 148 -14.90 2.72 -5.52
N PHE A 149 -15.26 1.64 -4.83
CA PHE A 149 -15.86 1.73 -3.49
C PHE A 149 -14.90 2.41 -2.49
N MET A 150 -13.62 2.05 -2.53
CA MET A 150 -12.61 2.64 -1.64
C MET A 150 -12.39 4.13 -1.93
N VAL A 151 -12.36 4.52 -3.21
CA VAL A 151 -12.28 5.93 -3.63
C VAL A 151 -13.52 6.69 -3.17
N MET A 152 -14.72 6.14 -3.38
CA MET A 152 -15.98 6.75 -2.94
C MET A 152 -16.00 6.97 -1.42
N TRP A 153 -15.59 5.97 -0.65
CA TRP A 153 -15.49 6.07 0.81
C TRP A 153 -14.48 7.13 1.26
N MET A 154 -13.31 7.19 0.62
CA MET A 154 -12.30 8.22 0.91
C MET A 154 -12.82 9.63 0.56
N SER A 155 -13.45 9.80 -0.60
CA SER A 155 -14.06 11.07 -1.01
C SER A 155 -15.11 11.54 -0.01
N TYR A 156 -15.96 10.62 0.47
CA TYR A 156 -16.93 10.94 1.53
C TYR A 156 -16.26 11.43 2.82
N ARG A 157 -15.21 10.75 3.28
CA ARG A 157 -14.41 11.11 4.47
C ARG A 157 -13.57 12.38 4.32
N VAL A 158 -13.33 12.82 3.09
CA VAL A 158 -12.71 14.12 2.82
C VAL A 158 -13.78 15.20 2.81
N MET A 159 -14.99 14.94 2.31
CA MET A 159 -16.06 15.96 2.33
C MET A 159 -16.68 16.16 3.72
N TYR A 160 -16.77 15.12 4.55
CA TYR A 160 -17.33 15.11 5.90
C TYR A 160 -16.32 14.61 6.95
#